data_AF-A0A2V1CXB6-F1
#
_entry.id   AF-A0A2V1CXB6-F1
#
_cell.length_a   1.000
_cell.length_b   1.000
_cell.length_c   1.000
_cell.angle_alpha   90.00
_cell.angle_beta   90.00
_cell.angle_gamma   90.00
#
_symmetry.space_group_name_H-M   'P 1'
#
loop_
_entity.id
_entity.type
_entity.pdbx_description
1 polymer ?
#
loop_
_entity_poly.entity_id
_entity_poly.type
_entity_poly.pdbx_seq_one_letter_code
_entity_poly.pdbx_strand_id
1 'polypeptide(L)'
;ILLHRLKDDHSANQKGWNFLKDPRNADQLQGGGERWLLDRVLENDWLRDEMLHLTKESQICWKQRAVEAYFTRVDEFLERLLLLQYSAGPP
;
A
#
# COMPACT_ATOMS: atom_id res chain seq x y z
N ILE A 1 3.96 9.73 -7.51
CA ILE A 1 4.72 9.57 -6.24
C ILE A 1 5.85 8.55 -6.42
N LEU A 2 7.09 8.87 -6.04
CA LEU A 2 8.22 7.93 -6.06
C LEU A 2 8.29 7.13 -4.74
N LEU A 3 7.99 5.83 -4.78
CA LEU A 3 7.93 4.97 -3.57
C LEU A 3 9.19 5.01 -2.71
N HIS A 4 10.36 5.02 -3.34
CA HIS A 4 11.64 4.99 -2.63
C HIS A 4 11.91 6.27 -1.80
N ARG A 5 11.08 7.31 -1.95
CA ARG A 5 11.20 8.55 -1.18
C ARG A 5 10.29 8.60 0.05
N LEU A 6 9.39 7.63 0.20
CA LEU A 6 8.58 7.49 1.40
C LEU A 6 9.49 7.07 2.55
N LYS A 7 9.37 7.77 3.67
CA LYS A 7 10.08 7.51 4.91
C LYS A 7 9.17 6.75 5.87
N ASP A 8 9.78 5.92 6.69
CA ASP A 8 9.11 5.33 7.84
C ASP A 8 9.99 5.55 9.07
N ASP A 9 9.36 5.54 10.24
CA ASP A 9 10.06 5.58 11.51
C ASP A 9 10.07 4.18 12.13
N HIS A 10 11.18 3.47 11.94
CA HIS A 10 11.36 2.12 12.47
C HIS A 10 11.34 2.05 14.01
N SER A 11 11.49 3.20 14.69
CA SER A 11 11.41 3.28 16.16
C SER A 11 10.00 3.53 16.69
N ALA A 12 9.03 3.81 15.81
CA ALA A 12 7.66 4.10 16.19
C ALA A 12 6.90 2.82 16.57
N ASN A 13 6.89 2.51 17.86
CA ASN A 13 6.20 1.33 18.42
C ASN A 13 4.69 1.56 18.68
N GLN A 14 4.11 2.61 18.11
CA GLN A 14 2.70 2.93 18.32
C GLN A 14 1.82 1.97 17.51
N LYS A 15 0.83 1.37 18.17
CA LYS A 15 -0.14 0.49 17.49
C LYS A 15 -0.84 1.25 16.37
N GLY A 16 -0.77 0.71 15.16
CA GLY A 16 -1.34 1.33 13.96
C GLY A 16 -0.46 2.43 13.35
N TRP A 17 0.81 2.55 13.75
CA TRP A 17 1.79 3.34 12.99
C TRP A 17 2.03 2.72 11.61
N ASN A 18 2.18 3.59 10.60
CA ASN A 18 2.68 3.24 9.27
C ASN A 18 3.25 4.51 8.61
N PHE A 19 3.94 4.35 7.49
CA PHE A 19 4.55 5.46 6.74
C PHE A 19 3.54 6.55 6.30
N LEU A 20 2.24 6.27 6.23
CA LEU A 20 1.24 7.30 5.89
C LEU A 20 1.12 8.36 6.99
N LYS A 21 1.48 8.00 8.24
CA LYS A 21 1.44 8.89 9.40
C LYS A 21 2.73 9.67 9.62
N ASP A 22 3.77 9.40 8.83
CA ASP A 22 5.06 10.06 8.94
C ASP A 22 4.97 11.51 8.38
N PRO A 23 5.19 12.55 9.19
CA PRO A 23 5.13 13.95 8.74
C PRO A 23 6.11 14.26 7.60
N ARG A 24 7.21 13.52 7.49
CA ARG A 24 8.20 13.67 6.41
C ARG A 24 7.65 13.28 5.04
N ASN A 25 6.54 12.55 5.00
CA ASN A 25 5.85 12.16 3.79
C ASN A 25 4.73 13.12 3.39
N ALA A 26 4.44 14.17 4.16
CA ALA A 26 3.31 15.08 3.92
C ALA A 26 3.33 15.69 2.50
N ASP A 27 4.51 16.08 2.00
CA ASP A 27 4.65 16.64 0.64
C ASP A 27 4.38 15.60 -0.47
N GLN A 28 4.59 14.32 -0.18
CA GLN A 28 4.37 13.22 -1.12
C GLN A 28 2.97 12.61 -1.00
N LEU A 29 2.36 12.73 0.18
CA LEU A 29 1.05 12.19 0.54
C LEU A 29 0.05 13.34 0.67
N GLN A 30 -0.42 13.83 -0.47
CA GLN A 30 -1.46 14.87 -0.50
C GLN A 30 -2.67 14.45 0.36
N GLY A 31 -3.18 15.37 1.18
CA GLY A 31 -4.39 15.14 1.99
C GLY A 31 -4.25 14.10 3.12
N GLY A 32 -3.03 13.84 3.61
CA GLY A 32 -2.81 12.94 4.76
C GLY A 32 -2.71 11.45 4.40
N GLY A 33 -2.61 11.12 3.11
CA GLY A 33 -2.30 9.76 2.65
C GLY A 33 -3.43 8.75 2.75
N GLU A 34 -4.62 9.13 3.25
CA GLU A 34 -5.76 8.21 3.39
C GLU A 34 -6.21 7.62 2.04
N ARG A 35 -6.14 8.42 0.97
CA ARG A 35 -6.47 8.00 -0.40
C ARG A 35 -5.27 7.55 -1.21
N TRP A 36 -4.08 7.51 -0.62
CA TRP A 36 -2.83 7.30 -1.35
C TRP A 36 -2.82 6.05 -2.22
N LEU A 37 -3.29 4.90 -1.71
CA LEU A 37 -3.31 3.65 -2.47
C LEU A 37 -4.32 3.72 -3.63
N LEU A 38 -5.48 4.34 -3.38
CA LEU A 38 -6.50 4.54 -4.38
C LEU A 38 -5.98 5.47 -5.49
N ASP A 39 -5.44 6.62 -5.13
CA ASP A 39 -4.91 7.60 -6.08
C ASP A 39 -3.76 7.00 -6.87
N ARG A 40 -2.90 6.20 -6.23
CA ARG A 40 -1.83 5.44 -6.90
C ARG A 40 -2.36 4.47 -7.96
N VAL A 41 -3.44 3.73 -7.66
CA VAL A 41 -4.06 2.83 -8.64
C VAL A 41 -4.70 3.62 -9.77
N LEU A 42 -5.32 4.76 -9.47
CA LEU A 42 -5.99 5.60 -10.46
C LEU A 42 -5.02 6.36 -11.36
N GLU A 43 -3.88 6.83 -10.85
CA GLU A 43 -2.91 7.64 -11.59
C GLU A 43 -1.95 6.81 -12.45
N ASN A 44 -1.76 5.54 -12.11
CA ASN A 44 -0.78 4.70 -12.77
C ASN A 44 -1.45 3.73 -13.76
N ASP A 45 -1.18 3.90 -15.05
CA ASP A 45 -1.86 3.18 -16.12
C ASP A 45 -1.76 1.65 -15.97
N TRP A 46 -0.59 1.10 -15.59
CA TRP A 46 -0.46 -0.35 -15.42
C TRP A 46 -1.24 -0.88 -14.21
N LEU A 47 -1.30 -0.12 -13.12
CA LEU A 47 -2.10 -0.50 -11.95
C LEU A 47 -3.60 -0.37 -12.23
N ARG A 48 -3.99 0.67 -12.98
CA ARG A 48 -5.37 0.87 -13.43
C ARG A 48 -5.79 -0.33 -14.27
N ASP A 49 -4.97 -0.74 -15.22
CA ASP A 49 -5.22 -1.90 -16.07
C ASP A 49 -5.21 -3.22 -15.29
N GLU A 50 -4.40 -3.38 -14.25
CA GLU A 50 -4.39 -4.59 -13.42
C GLU A 50 -5.62 -4.66 -12.50
N MET A 51 -5.97 -3.55 -11.85
CA MET A 51 -6.93 -3.52 -10.74
C MET A 51 -8.35 -3.16 -11.15
N LEU A 52 -8.53 -2.46 -12.27
CA LEU A 52 -9.81 -1.88 -12.66
C LEU A 52 -10.27 -2.40 -14.03
N HIS A 53 -11.58 -2.40 -14.25
CA HIS A 53 -12.17 -2.53 -15.59
C HIS A 53 -13.20 -1.43 -15.83
N LEU A 54 -13.32 -1.04 -17.10
CA LEU A 54 -14.38 -0.16 -17.57
C LEU A 54 -15.62 -0.98 -17.87
N THR A 55 -16.74 -0.62 -17.26
CA THR A 55 -18.04 -1.19 -17.64
C THR A 55 -18.55 -0.52 -18.92
N LYS A 56 -19.57 -1.13 -19.54
CA LYS A 56 -20.24 -0.58 -20.75
C LYS A 56 -20.82 0.82 -20.52
N GLU A 57 -21.07 1.19 -19.28
CA GLU A 57 -21.64 2.48 -18.85
C GLU A 57 -20.54 3.51 -18.50
N SER A 58 -19.29 3.24 -18.86
CA SER A 58 -18.12 4.06 -18.48
C SER A 58 -17.92 4.18 -16.96
N GLN A 59 -18.46 3.24 -16.17
CA GLN A 59 -18.18 3.17 -14.74
C GLN A 59 -16.88 2.40 -14.50
N ILE A 60 -16.09 2.89 -13.56
CA ILE A 60 -14.87 2.22 -13.09
C ILE A 60 -15.27 1.23 -12.01
N CYS A 61 -14.99 -0.05 -12.24
CA CYS A 61 -15.21 -1.11 -11.27
C CYS A 61 -13.90 -1.81 -10.89
N TRP A 62 -13.83 -2.33 -9.66
CA TRP A 62 -12.68 -3.12 -9.21
C TRP A 62 -12.76 -4.55 -9.73
N LYS A 63 -11.63 -5.06 -10.21
CA LYS A 63 -11.47 -6.47 -10.54
C LYS A 63 -11.34 -7.25 -9.23
N GLN A 64 -12.42 -7.88 -8.79
CA GLN A 64 -12.47 -8.63 -7.54
C GLN A 64 -11.28 -9.58 -7.37
N ARG A 65 -10.97 -10.38 -8.41
CA ARG A 65 -9.83 -11.32 -8.38
C ARG A 65 -8.48 -10.64 -8.17
N ALA A 66 -8.27 -9.43 -8.72
CA ALA A 66 -7.03 -8.69 -8.55
C ALA A 66 -6.89 -8.16 -7.12
N VAL A 67 -7.99 -7.67 -6.54
CA VAL A 67 -8.05 -7.22 -5.14
C VAL A 67 -7.80 -8.39 -4.19
N GLU A 68 -8.46 -9.54 -4.40
CA GLU A 68 -8.24 -10.76 -3.62
C GLU A 68 -6.78 -11.22 -3.69
N ALA A 69 -6.21 -11.29 -4.91
CA ALA A 69 -4.81 -11.67 -5.10
C ALA A 69 -3.83 -10.70 -4.42
N TYR A 70 -4.14 -9.40 -4.39
CA TYR A 70 -3.34 -8.42 -3.66
C TYR A 70 -3.34 -8.72 -2.16
N PHE A 71 -4.50 -8.95 -1.54
CA PHE A 71 -4.57 -9.26 -0.12
C PHE A 71 -3.85 -10.55 0.23
N THR A 72 -4.01 -11.61 -0.57
CA THR A 72 -3.25 -12.85 -0.38
C THR A 72 -1.73 -12.61 -0.41
N ARG A 73 -1.23 -11.80 -1.34
CA ARG A 73 0.21 -11.46 -1.39
C ARG A 73 0.66 -10.64 -0.19
N VAL A 74 -0.19 -9.75 0.33
CA VAL A 74 0.10 -8.99 1.54
C VAL A 74 0.21 -9.93 2.75
N ASP A 75 -0.72 -10.88 2.90
CA ASP A 75 -0.68 -11.86 3.98
C ASP A 75 0.58 -12.73 3.91
N GLU A 76 0.90 -13.29 2.73
CA GLU A 76 2.13 -14.07 2.53
C GLU A 76 3.40 -13.26 2.83
N PHE A 77 3.42 -11.97 2.49
CA PHE A 77 4.54 -11.09 2.80
C PHE A 77 4.67 -10.86 4.30
N LEU A 78 3.57 -10.57 4.99
CA LEU A 78 3.55 -10.37 6.44
C LEU A 78 3.98 -11.64 7.19
N GLU A 79 3.55 -12.81 6.75
CA GLU A 79 4.00 -14.09 7.31
C GLU A 79 5.53 -14.25 7.18
N ARG A 80 6.10 -13.97 5.99
CA ARG A 80 7.55 -14.02 5.78
C ARG A 80 8.29 -12.99 6.62
N LEU A 81 7.73 -11.80 6.79
CA LEU A 81 8.30 -10.75 7.62
C LEU A 81 8.34 -11.18 9.10
N LEU A 82 7.27 -11.81 9.60
CA LEU A 82 7.22 -12.36 10.95
C LEU A 82 8.28 -13.46 11.16
N LEU A 83 8.47 -14.34 10.17
CA LEU A 83 9.53 -15.36 10.22
C LEU A 83 10.93 -14.74 10.25
N LEU A 84 11.16 -13.65 9.50
CA LEU A 84 12.43 -12.92 9.52
C LEU A 84 12.67 -12.25 10.87
N GLN A 85 11.67 -11.61 11.45
CA GLN A 85 11.78 -11.03 12.79
C GLN A 85 12.07 -12.09 13.86
N TYR A 86 11.44 -13.26 13.76
CA TYR A 86 11.69 -14.37 14.68
C TYR A 86 13.10 -14.95 14.52
N SER A 87 13.57 -15.13 13.28
CA SER A 87 14.89 -15.70 12.99
C SER A 87 16.06 -14.74 13.22
N ALA A 88 15.84 -13.43 13.13
CA ALA A 88 16.83 -12.41 13.44
C ALA A 88 17.14 -12.26 14.95
N GLY A 89 16.36 -12.93 15.81
CA GLY A 89 16.45 -12.77 17.27
C GLY A 89 15.85 -11.43 17.74
N PRO A 90 15.53 -11.27 19.04
CA PRO A 90 15.04 -10.00 19.56
C PRO A 90 16.15 -8.93 19.48
N PRO A 91 15.80 -7.63 19.39
CA PRO A 91 16.75 -6.54 19.61
C PRO A 91 17.35 -6.60 21.03
#